data_AF-A0A436HKN2-F1
#
_entry.id   AF-A0A436HKN2-F1
#
_cell.length_a   1.000
_cell.length_b   1.000
_cell.length_c   1.000
_cell.angle_alpha   90.00
_cell.angle_beta   90.00
_cell.angle_gamma   90.00
#
_symmetry.space_group_name_H-M   'P 1'
#
loop_
_entity.id
_entity.type
_entity.pdbx_description
1 polymer ?
#
loop_
_entity_poly.entity_id
_entity_poly.type
_entity_poly.pdbx_seq_one_letter_code
_entity_poly.pdbx_strand_id
1 'polypeptide(L)'
;MSTDHQSYSIDNQKDAIREFADAMNYDIVATYEDPGRSGLNLEGRAGLQRLLADVETKNADFEIVIVYDVSRWGRFPNPDESASYEYRCRVAGVRIEYCGEQFTNDGSIGSDLLKAIKRTMAAEHSRVLSVKVFAGQCRLIQMGYRQGGSSGLGLRRRLIDQHGRTKTMLALKEYKSLQTDRVILVPGPPDEIATVRWIYDEYVMAGRTELQIARSLNAKGVVTDLNRSWKRESIHQILSNEKYVGNNVWNRQSFKLKQRKVTNDTTRLVRADGAFEPIVDRKLFDRAQAIADARSSKMSNDQMLVVLAQLLKRRGTLSGPMIDAAADCPPSSRYRKKFGSLLRAYKLVGYDPSQNYRFLDIRRRLREVFEEVVQTTIATIERAGGSAVRQSALGVLRVNDEFTVAIAMGRCRATPYGYPHWVASAERGTAADVKVAIRMSPDNQTILDYLIAPANEIGGKPLNCALNKRLEFNTFFYKSLDPLFALAERDAISAAR
;
A
#
# COMPACT_ATOMS: atom_id res chain seq x y z
N MET A 1 10.06 -0.14 19.28
CA MET A 1 10.87 1.10 19.33
C MET A 1 10.15 2.19 18.59
N SER A 2 9.72 3.28 19.18
CA SER A 2 9.42 3.61 20.58
C SER A 2 8.62 4.88 20.41
N THR A 3 7.31 4.82 20.62
CA THR A 3 6.47 6.01 20.76
C THR A 3 7.03 6.90 21.88
N ASP A 4 7.65 6.30 22.91
CA ASP A 4 8.18 7.00 24.07
C ASP A 4 9.46 7.82 23.77
N HIS A 5 10.35 7.36 22.88
CA HIS A 5 11.48 8.19 22.42
C HIS A 5 11.04 9.35 21.52
N GLN A 6 9.86 9.27 20.91
CA GLN A 6 9.29 10.37 20.13
C GLN A 6 8.59 11.40 21.02
N SER A 7 7.98 10.97 22.14
CA SER A 7 7.34 11.85 23.14
C SER A 7 8.35 12.86 23.70
N TYR A 8 9.51 12.39 24.19
CA TYR A 8 10.60 13.26 24.67
C TYR A 8 11.11 14.23 23.58
N SER A 9 11.01 13.88 22.30
CA SER A 9 11.44 14.77 21.22
C SER A 9 10.43 15.89 20.95
N ILE A 10 9.12 15.66 21.16
CA ILE A 10 8.08 16.68 20.93
C ILE A 10 8.08 17.68 22.07
N ASP A 11 8.19 17.22 23.32
CA ASP A 11 8.22 18.11 24.48
C ASP A 11 9.46 19.03 24.43
N ASN A 12 10.64 18.48 24.11
CA ASN A 12 11.84 19.31 23.87
C ASN A 12 11.66 20.33 22.73
N GLN A 13 10.90 19.98 21.68
CA GLN A 13 10.59 20.93 20.59
C GLN A 13 9.65 22.03 21.06
N LYS A 14 8.66 21.70 21.90
CA LYS A 14 7.74 22.69 22.48
C LYS A 14 8.49 23.66 23.38
N ASP A 15 9.39 23.17 24.21
CA ASP A 15 10.18 24.01 25.12
C ASP A 15 11.09 24.96 24.33
N ALA A 16 11.79 24.47 23.31
CA ALA A 16 12.59 25.33 22.42
C ALA A 16 11.74 26.36 21.64
N ILE A 17 10.51 26.01 21.25
CA ILE A 17 9.58 26.96 20.60
C ILE A 17 9.11 28.03 21.61
N ARG A 18 8.83 27.65 22.86
CA ARG A 18 8.45 28.59 23.93
C ARG A 18 9.58 29.56 24.26
N GLU A 19 10.79 29.05 24.48
CA GLU A 19 11.96 29.90 24.74
C GLU A 19 12.21 30.91 23.61
N PHE A 20 12.00 30.50 22.36
CA PHE A 20 12.12 31.40 21.21
C PHE A 20 10.98 32.42 21.15
N ALA A 21 9.74 32.02 21.43
CA ALA A 21 8.59 32.92 21.49
C ALA A 21 8.77 33.97 22.59
N ASP A 22 9.21 33.56 23.78
CA ASP A 22 9.49 34.45 24.91
C ASP A 22 10.61 35.45 24.57
N ALA A 23 11.70 34.98 23.94
CA ALA A 23 12.82 35.83 23.53
C ALA A 23 12.44 36.87 22.46
N MET A 24 11.50 36.54 21.58
CA MET A 24 10.98 37.43 20.54
C MET A 24 9.74 38.21 20.98
N ASN A 25 9.29 38.01 22.22
CA ASN A 25 8.09 38.62 22.80
C ASN A 25 6.81 38.34 21.97
N TYR A 26 6.65 37.08 21.55
CA TYR A 26 5.50 36.57 20.81
C TYR A 26 4.52 35.83 21.74
N ASP A 27 3.22 36.05 21.54
CA ASP A 27 2.17 35.30 22.22
C ASP A 27 1.81 34.01 21.44
N ILE A 28 1.87 32.86 22.11
CA ILE A 28 1.47 31.58 21.51
C ILE A 28 -0.05 31.40 21.63
N VAL A 29 -0.77 31.64 20.54
CA VAL A 29 -2.24 31.53 20.49
C VAL A 29 -2.76 30.14 20.09
N ALA A 30 -1.95 29.35 19.39
CA ALA A 30 -2.32 28.02 18.90
C ALA A 30 -1.12 27.07 18.84
N THR A 31 -1.36 25.76 18.95
CA THR A 31 -0.32 24.73 18.82
C THR A 31 -0.78 23.59 17.91
N TYR A 32 0.00 23.30 16.87
CA TYR A 32 -0.28 22.27 15.87
C TYR A 32 0.68 21.10 16.02
N GLU A 33 0.15 19.92 16.32
CA GLU A 33 0.97 18.74 16.64
C GLU A 33 0.67 17.55 15.74
N ASP A 34 1.73 16.86 15.32
CA ASP A 34 1.69 15.61 14.55
C ASP A 34 2.50 14.51 15.26
N PRO A 35 1.87 13.72 16.17
CA PRO A 35 2.61 12.71 16.93
C PRO A 35 3.08 11.56 16.03
N GLY A 36 4.40 11.43 15.89
CA GLY A 36 5.08 10.20 15.41
C GLY A 36 4.85 9.80 13.95
N ARG A 37 4.52 10.74 13.06
CA ARG A 37 4.19 10.42 11.64
C ARG A 37 5.34 10.71 10.67
N SER A 38 5.32 10.01 9.53
CA SER A 38 6.31 10.15 8.46
C SER A 38 6.20 11.52 7.79
N GLY A 39 7.27 12.34 7.83
CA GLY A 39 7.33 13.65 7.17
C GLY A 39 7.50 13.61 5.64
N LEU A 40 7.23 12.47 4.99
CA LEU A 40 7.46 12.25 3.56
C LEU A 40 6.25 12.62 2.68
N ASN A 41 5.05 12.71 3.27
CA ASN A 41 3.81 13.10 2.60
C ASN A 41 2.97 13.98 3.54
N LEU A 42 2.06 14.78 2.97
CA LEU A 42 1.07 15.53 3.74
C LEU A 42 -0.05 14.61 4.28
N GLU A 43 -0.33 13.50 3.59
CA GLU A 43 -1.32 12.49 4.00
C GLU A 43 -0.98 11.93 5.38
N GLY A 44 -1.82 12.24 6.37
CA GLY A 44 -1.62 11.86 7.75
C GLY A 44 -0.92 12.92 8.59
N ARG A 45 -0.70 14.15 8.14
CA ARG A 45 -0.21 15.23 9.03
C ARG A 45 -1.35 16.14 9.42
N ALA A 46 -2.19 15.70 10.36
CA ALA A 46 -3.41 16.41 10.74
C ALA A 46 -3.12 17.76 11.42
N GLY A 47 -1.99 17.91 12.11
CA GLY A 47 -1.53 19.18 12.66
C GLY A 47 -1.19 20.17 11.56
N LEU A 48 -0.28 19.78 10.64
CA LEU A 48 0.08 20.61 9.49
C LEU A 48 -1.11 20.91 8.56
N GLN A 49 -2.02 19.95 8.36
CA GLN A 49 -3.23 20.16 7.55
C GLN A 49 -4.18 21.19 8.17
N ARG A 50 -4.34 21.16 9.51
CA ARG A 50 -5.13 22.18 10.22
C ARG A 50 -4.48 23.55 10.11
N LEU A 51 -3.17 23.64 10.39
CA LEU A 51 -2.42 24.88 10.23
C LEU A 51 -2.62 25.50 8.84
N LEU A 52 -2.43 24.71 7.79
CA LEU A 52 -2.59 25.18 6.42
C LEU A 52 -4.04 25.60 6.13
N ALA A 53 -5.03 24.86 6.63
CA ALA A 53 -6.44 25.24 6.48
C ALA A 53 -6.77 26.56 7.20
N ASP A 54 -6.27 26.75 8.42
CA ASP A 54 -6.53 27.97 9.21
C ASP A 54 -5.91 29.20 8.53
N VAL A 55 -4.70 29.05 7.99
CA VAL A 55 -4.01 30.07 7.20
C VAL A 55 -4.73 30.37 5.88
N GLU A 56 -5.16 29.34 5.14
CA GLU A 56 -5.81 29.49 3.83
C GLU A 56 -7.24 30.03 3.90
N THR A 57 -7.96 29.71 4.98
CA THR A 57 -9.33 30.18 5.21
C THR A 57 -9.37 31.59 5.81
N LYS A 58 -8.21 32.21 6.04
CA LYS A 58 -8.05 33.50 6.75
C LYS A 58 -8.66 33.51 8.16
N ASN A 59 -8.79 32.32 8.76
CA ASN A 59 -9.23 32.15 10.14
C ASN A 59 -8.06 32.13 11.12
N ALA A 60 -6.82 32.23 10.63
CA ALA A 60 -5.63 32.37 11.44
C ALA A 60 -5.64 33.71 12.19
N ASP A 61 -5.76 33.64 13.51
CA ASP A 61 -5.60 34.74 14.47
C ASP A 61 -4.12 35.00 14.82
N PHE A 62 -3.19 34.53 13.98
CA PHE A 62 -1.75 34.63 14.17
C PHE A 62 -1.03 35.08 12.90
N GLU A 63 0.04 35.84 13.09
CA GLU A 63 0.88 36.37 12.00
C GLU A 63 2.15 35.55 11.77
N ILE A 64 2.51 34.68 12.72
CA ILE A 64 3.78 33.95 12.73
C ILE A 64 3.54 32.49 13.10
N VAL A 65 4.16 31.59 12.34
CA VAL A 65 4.25 30.16 12.64
C VAL A 65 5.67 29.83 13.01
N ILE A 66 5.89 29.42 14.27
CA ILE A 66 7.20 28.99 14.76
C ILE A 66 7.31 27.48 14.57
N VAL A 67 8.37 27.05 13.91
CA VAL A 67 8.68 25.66 13.61
C VAL A 67 10.06 25.35 14.18
N TYR A 68 10.23 24.18 14.81
CA TYR A 68 11.52 23.84 15.40
C TYR A 68 12.67 23.78 14.38
N ASP A 69 12.52 23.02 13.28
CA ASP A 69 13.52 22.94 12.21
C ASP A 69 12.87 22.73 10.83
N VAL A 70 13.62 22.92 9.74
CA VAL A 70 13.12 22.72 8.34
C VAL A 70 12.59 21.30 8.13
N SER A 71 13.14 20.34 8.88
CA SER A 71 12.78 18.93 8.81
C SER A 71 11.41 18.63 9.45
N ARG A 72 10.92 19.50 10.35
CA ARG A 72 9.57 19.47 10.94
C ARG A 72 8.54 20.15 10.07
N TRP A 73 8.93 21.13 9.26
CA TRP A 73 8.04 21.67 8.23
C TRP A 73 7.69 20.59 7.19
N GLY A 74 8.70 19.88 6.68
CA GLY A 74 8.47 18.62 5.98
C GLY A 74 9.66 18.15 5.15
N ARG A 75 9.81 16.83 5.05
CA ARG A 75 10.88 16.15 4.32
C ARG A 75 10.32 15.56 3.02
N PHE A 76 9.62 16.40 2.27
CA PHE A 76 8.98 15.98 1.04
C PHE A 76 10.04 15.55 0.02
N PRO A 77 9.83 14.44 -0.71
CA PRO A 77 10.77 13.99 -1.74
C PRO A 77 10.99 15.01 -2.85
N ASN A 78 9.99 15.86 -3.13
CA ASN A 78 10.17 17.08 -3.90
C ASN A 78 10.31 18.28 -2.95
N PRO A 79 11.48 18.94 -2.88
CA PRO A 79 11.68 20.18 -2.13
C PRO A 79 10.65 21.27 -2.44
N ASP A 80 10.10 21.29 -3.65
CA ASP A 80 9.11 22.29 -4.08
C ASP A 80 7.77 22.14 -3.35
N GLU A 81 7.42 20.94 -2.86
CA GLU A 81 6.21 20.74 -2.05
C GLU A 81 6.32 21.51 -0.72
N SER A 82 7.49 21.41 -0.07
CA SER A 82 7.81 22.17 1.15
C SER A 82 7.75 23.68 0.89
N ALA A 83 8.31 24.12 -0.23
CA ALA A 83 8.32 25.51 -0.67
C ALA A 83 6.91 26.05 -0.95
N SER A 84 6.07 25.24 -1.60
CA SER A 84 4.69 25.59 -1.94
C SER A 84 3.87 25.89 -0.69
N TYR A 85 4.00 25.07 0.36
CA TYR A 85 3.30 25.34 1.62
C TYR A 85 3.79 26.62 2.30
N GLU A 86 5.10 26.88 2.33
CA GLU A 86 5.61 28.15 2.87
C GLU A 86 5.12 29.36 2.08
N TYR A 87 5.10 29.23 0.75
CA TYR A 87 4.63 30.27 -0.14
C TYR A 87 3.15 30.60 0.12
N ARG A 88 2.31 29.58 0.33
CA ARG A 88 0.89 29.77 0.66
C ARG A 88 0.70 30.52 1.97
N CYS A 89 1.48 30.19 3.00
CA CYS A 89 1.47 30.95 4.25
C CYS A 89 1.90 32.40 4.04
N ARG A 90 2.97 32.63 3.28
CA ARG A 90 3.46 33.98 2.97
C ARG A 90 2.43 34.82 2.21
N VAL A 91 1.73 34.24 1.23
CA VAL A 91 0.66 34.91 0.47
C VAL A 91 -0.53 35.26 1.38
N ALA A 92 -0.80 34.45 2.40
CA ALA A 92 -1.81 34.74 3.41
C ALA A 92 -1.37 35.76 4.49
N GLY A 93 -0.15 36.31 4.39
CA GLY A 93 0.41 37.26 5.36
C GLY A 93 1.04 36.59 6.60
N VAL A 94 1.11 35.25 6.62
CA VAL A 94 1.65 34.48 7.75
C VAL A 94 3.13 34.15 7.49
N ARG A 95 4.00 34.63 8.38
CA ARG A 95 5.44 34.36 8.33
C ARG A 95 5.75 33.03 9.00
N ILE A 96 6.79 32.34 8.53
CA ILE A 96 7.26 31.10 9.13
C ILE A 96 8.64 31.34 9.70
N GLU A 97 8.87 31.03 10.97
CA GLU A 97 10.16 31.18 11.62
C GLU A 97 10.68 29.83 12.12
N TYR A 98 11.99 29.62 11.97
CA TYR A 98 12.64 28.37 12.34
C TYR A 98 13.54 28.60 13.56
N CYS A 99 13.11 28.19 14.75
CA CYS A 99 13.85 28.51 15.98
C CYS A 99 15.16 27.70 16.16
N GLY A 100 15.26 26.53 15.52
CA GLY A 100 16.46 25.69 15.52
C GLY A 100 17.44 25.96 14.38
N GLU A 101 17.21 26.97 13.54
CA GLU A 101 18.08 27.32 12.41
C GLU A 101 18.81 28.65 12.66
N GLN A 102 20.08 28.75 12.25
CA GLN A 102 20.92 29.94 12.50
C GLN A 102 20.68 31.08 11.49
N PHE A 103 19.64 31.01 10.67
CA PHE A 103 19.33 32.01 9.64
C PHE A 103 17.91 32.55 9.79
N THR A 104 17.74 33.85 9.55
CA THR A 104 16.42 34.51 9.53
C THR A 104 15.65 34.12 8.27
N ASN A 105 14.37 33.79 8.41
CA ASN A 105 13.47 33.59 7.28
C ASN A 105 12.91 34.94 6.78
N ASP A 106 13.82 35.81 6.37
CA ASP A 106 13.57 37.19 5.95
C ASP A 106 13.20 37.31 4.46
N GLY A 107 13.19 36.19 3.72
CA GLY A 107 12.97 36.19 2.27
C GLY A 107 14.15 36.73 1.47
N SER A 108 15.33 36.88 2.08
CA SER A 108 16.55 37.19 1.35
C SER A 108 16.94 36.03 0.42
N ILE A 109 17.64 36.36 -0.67
CA ILE A 109 18.21 35.38 -1.61
C ILE A 109 19.11 34.36 -0.87
N GLY A 110 19.82 34.81 0.16
CA GLY A 110 20.64 33.95 1.02
C GLY A 110 19.82 32.94 1.83
N SER A 111 18.71 33.39 2.43
CA SER A 111 17.78 32.54 3.18
C SER A 111 17.10 31.49 2.28
N ASP A 112 16.63 31.90 1.10
CA ASP A 112 15.97 30.98 0.15
C ASP A 112 16.95 29.94 -0.43
N LEU A 113 18.21 30.32 -0.70
CA LEU A 113 19.26 29.38 -1.11
C LEU A 113 19.61 28.37 0.00
N LEU A 114 19.78 28.84 1.23
CA LEU A 114 20.08 27.97 2.38
C LEU A 114 18.94 26.97 2.64
N LYS A 115 17.68 27.40 2.50
CA LYS A 115 16.52 26.50 2.57
C LYS A 115 16.52 25.46 1.47
N ALA A 116 16.77 25.84 0.22
CA ALA A 116 16.84 24.91 -0.90
C ALA A 116 17.93 23.84 -0.68
N ILE A 117 19.10 24.26 -0.19
CA ILE A 117 20.19 23.37 0.20
C ILE A 117 19.73 22.43 1.32
N LYS A 118 19.15 22.95 2.42
CA LYS A 118 18.68 22.15 3.56
C LYS A 118 17.60 21.14 3.17
N ARG A 119 16.64 21.52 2.33
CA ARG A 119 15.60 20.60 1.81
C ARG A 119 16.21 19.48 0.99
N THR A 120 17.15 19.82 0.10
CA THR A 120 17.89 18.84 -0.70
C THR A 120 18.71 17.91 0.20
N MET A 121 19.39 18.45 1.21
CA MET A 121 20.15 17.67 2.19
C MET A 121 19.27 16.73 3.00
N ALA A 122 18.05 17.13 3.39
CA ALA A 122 17.12 16.27 4.12
C ALA A 122 16.61 15.09 3.27
N ALA A 123 16.30 15.34 2.00
CA ALA A 123 15.93 14.29 1.04
C ALA A 123 17.11 13.33 0.80
N GLU A 124 18.32 13.88 0.60
CA GLU A 124 19.54 13.09 0.36
C GLU A 124 19.95 12.28 1.60
N HIS A 125 19.83 12.86 2.79
CA HIS A 125 20.06 12.15 4.05
C HIS A 125 19.14 10.92 4.18
N SER A 126 17.87 11.04 3.77
CA SER A 126 16.93 9.91 3.77
C SER A 126 17.35 8.81 2.79
N ARG A 127 17.86 9.19 1.61
CA ARG A 127 18.40 8.25 0.61
C ARG A 127 19.64 7.54 1.12
N VAL A 128 20.62 8.29 1.63
CA VAL A 128 21.87 7.77 2.21
C VAL A 128 21.58 6.86 3.40
N LEU A 129 20.68 7.26 4.30
CA LEU A 129 20.26 6.43 5.42
C LEU A 129 19.65 5.11 4.95
N SER A 130 18.80 5.13 3.92
CA SER A 130 18.23 3.89 3.36
C SER A 130 19.31 2.95 2.86
N VAL A 131 20.36 3.46 2.20
CA VAL A 131 21.49 2.66 1.71
C VAL A 131 22.27 2.07 2.89
N LYS A 132 22.59 2.89 3.90
CA LYS A 132 23.32 2.44 5.10
C LYS A 132 22.54 1.39 5.90
N VAL A 133 21.25 1.61 6.12
CA VAL A 133 20.37 0.64 6.81
C VAL A 133 20.34 -0.66 6.04
N PHE A 134 20.15 -0.63 4.72
CA PHE A 134 20.15 -1.84 3.89
C PHE A 134 21.48 -2.61 4.03
N ALA A 135 22.62 -1.92 3.89
CA ALA A 135 23.94 -2.53 4.05
C ALA A 135 24.12 -3.15 5.46
N GLY A 136 23.67 -2.46 6.51
CA GLY A 136 23.67 -2.97 7.87
C GLY A 136 22.81 -4.23 8.03
N GLN A 137 21.61 -4.26 7.44
CA GLN A 137 20.75 -5.44 7.44
C GLN A 137 21.40 -6.62 6.69
N CYS A 138 22.04 -6.37 5.55
CA CYS A 138 22.80 -7.39 4.82
C CYS A 138 23.90 -7.99 5.70
N ARG A 139 24.69 -7.14 6.38
CA ARG A 139 25.76 -7.58 7.26
C ARG A 139 25.23 -8.43 8.41
N LEU A 140 24.13 -8.03 9.04
CA LEU A 140 23.51 -8.79 10.14
C LEU A 140 23.05 -10.18 9.68
N ILE A 141 22.45 -10.30 8.48
CA ILE A 141 22.10 -11.60 7.91
C ILE A 141 23.36 -12.45 7.70
N GLN A 142 24.42 -11.88 7.12
CA GLN A 142 25.69 -12.59 6.88
C GLN A 142 26.36 -13.07 8.18
N MET A 143 26.17 -12.34 9.29
CA MET A 143 26.62 -12.74 10.63
C MET A 143 25.71 -13.79 11.29
N GLY A 144 24.67 -14.28 10.60
CA GLY A 144 23.75 -15.28 11.11
C GLY A 144 22.55 -14.74 11.89
N TYR A 145 22.43 -13.42 12.05
CA TYR A 145 21.27 -12.81 12.74
C TYR A 145 20.06 -12.70 11.82
N ARG A 146 18.87 -12.75 12.42
CA ARG A 146 17.59 -12.77 11.72
C ARG A 146 17.04 -11.37 11.51
N GLN A 147 16.88 -10.97 10.25
CA GLN A 147 16.23 -9.70 9.87
C GLN A 147 14.77 -9.93 9.45
N GLY A 148 13.89 -10.07 10.44
CA GLY A 148 12.43 -10.17 10.26
C GLY A 148 11.93 -11.52 9.74
N GLY A 149 10.67 -11.52 9.29
CA GLY A 149 9.94 -12.73 8.86
C GLY A 149 9.49 -13.63 10.01
N SER A 150 8.60 -14.59 9.72
CA SER A 150 8.19 -15.61 10.70
C SER A 150 9.29 -16.66 10.90
N SER A 151 9.34 -17.27 12.09
CA SER A 151 10.19 -18.45 12.35
C SER A 151 9.70 -19.65 11.54
N GLY A 152 8.39 -19.86 11.48
CA GLY A 152 7.76 -21.06 10.92
C GLY A 152 7.68 -22.21 11.92
N LEU A 153 6.93 -23.25 11.56
CA LEU A 153 6.71 -24.44 12.38
C LEU A 153 8.02 -25.10 12.78
N GLY A 154 8.16 -25.51 14.04
CA GLY A 154 9.35 -26.20 14.55
C GLY A 154 10.53 -25.28 14.83
N LEU A 155 10.40 -23.96 14.60
CA LEU A 155 11.42 -22.96 14.90
C LEU A 155 10.85 -21.87 15.80
N ARG A 156 11.71 -21.26 16.62
CA ARG A 156 11.37 -20.12 17.47
C ARG A 156 12.38 -19.00 17.34
N ARG A 157 11.92 -17.77 17.64
CA ARG A 157 12.77 -16.58 17.67
C ARG A 157 13.33 -16.42 19.07
N ARG A 158 14.64 -16.31 19.19
CA ARG A 158 15.33 -16.06 20.46
C ARG A 158 16.08 -14.74 20.39
N LEU A 159 15.95 -13.95 21.44
CA LEU A 159 16.67 -12.69 21.62
C LEU A 159 18.02 -12.99 22.29
N ILE A 160 19.07 -12.38 21.76
CA ILE A 160 20.41 -12.41 22.35
C ILE A 160 20.92 -10.97 22.48
N ASP A 161 21.80 -10.73 23.46
CA ASP A 161 22.45 -9.43 23.63
C ASP A 161 23.61 -9.23 22.63
N GLN A 162 24.32 -8.11 22.77
CA GLN A 162 25.48 -7.77 21.94
C GLN A 162 26.70 -8.68 22.14
N HIS A 163 26.75 -9.42 23.25
CA HIS A 163 27.81 -10.38 23.58
C HIS A 163 27.41 -11.82 23.24
N GLY A 164 26.24 -12.03 22.63
CA GLY A 164 25.72 -13.34 22.26
C GLY A 164 25.06 -14.11 23.40
N ARG A 165 24.86 -13.50 24.58
CA ARG A 165 24.19 -14.15 25.71
C ARG A 165 22.69 -14.23 25.45
N THR A 166 22.10 -15.36 25.80
CA THR A 166 20.66 -15.60 25.62
C THR A 166 19.84 -14.73 26.57
N LYS A 167 18.80 -14.08 26.04
CA LYS A 167 17.81 -13.33 26.80
C LYS A 167 16.51 -14.14 26.87
N THR A 168 15.51 -13.74 26.09
CA THR A 168 14.17 -14.35 26.12
C THR A 168 13.77 -14.88 24.74
N MET A 169 12.74 -15.72 24.72
CA MET A 169 12.04 -16.12 23.51
C MET A 169 11.09 -15.01 23.09
N LEU A 170 11.02 -14.73 21.78
CA LEU A 170 10.09 -13.75 21.23
C LEU A 170 8.87 -14.46 20.65
N ALA A 171 7.70 -14.14 21.17
CA ALA A 171 6.42 -14.58 20.64
C ALA A 171 6.10 -13.92 19.29
N LEU A 172 5.00 -14.35 18.68
CA LEU A 172 4.50 -13.76 17.45
C LEU A 172 4.17 -12.28 17.69
N LYS A 173 4.63 -11.40 16.78
CA LYS A 173 4.52 -9.93 16.88
C LYS A 173 5.29 -9.27 18.03
N GLU A 174 6.13 -10.00 18.75
CA GLU A 174 7.09 -9.37 19.66
C GLU A 174 8.36 -8.94 18.92
N TYR A 175 8.94 -7.84 19.39
CA TYR A 175 10.09 -7.19 18.79
C TYR A 175 11.16 -6.91 19.85
N LYS A 176 12.41 -6.83 19.43
CA LYS A 176 13.50 -6.38 20.31
C LYS A 176 13.27 -4.92 20.73
N SER A 177 13.56 -4.63 21.99
CA SER A 177 13.48 -3.27 22.52
C SER A 177 14.76 -2.48 22.28
N LEU A 178 15.92 -3.12 22.43
CA LEU A 178 17.23 -2.49 22.23
C LEU A 178 17.74 -2.68 20.80
N GLN A 179 18.39 -1.65 20.25
CA GLN A 179 19.00 -1.74 18.93
C GLN A 179 20.17 -2.72 18.89
N THR A 180 20.94 -2.82 19.98
CA THR A 180 22.12 -3.68 20.15
C THR A 180 21.77 -5.16 20.24
N ASP A 181 20.56 -5.50 20.71
CA ASP A 181 20.10 -6.88 20.73
C ASP A 181 19.97 -7.47 19.32
N ARG A 182 20.13 -8.78 19.22
CA ARG A 182 20.00 -9.56 17.98
C ARG A 182 18.96 -10.65 18.15
N VAL A 183 18.41 -11.09 17.03
CA VAL A 183 17.44 -12.19 17.00
C VAL A 183 18.06 -13.34 16.22
N ILE A 184 17.97 -14.54 16.76
CA ILE A 184 18.35 -15.78 16.08
C ILE A 184 17.15 -16.72 16.01
N LEU A 185 17.22 -17.72 15.14
CA LEU A 185 16.29 -18.84 15.15
C LEU A 185 16.89 -19.98 15.97
N VAL A 186 16.04 -20.72 16.65
CA VAL A 186 16.40 -21.92 17.42
C VAL A 186 15.33 -22.99 17.21
N PRO A 187 15.66 -24.27 17.43
CA PRO A 187 14.67 -25.34 17.44
C PRO A 187 13.51 -25.03 18.41
N GLY A 188 12.30 -25.31 17.95
CA GLY A 188 11.07 -25.13 18.70
C GLY A 188 10.64 -26.39 19.47
N PRO A 189 9.34 -26.51 19.78
CA PRO A 189 8.79 -27.69 20.44
C PRO A 189 9.06 -29.01 19.69
N PRO A 190 9.36 -30.11 20.40
CA PRO A 190 9.69 -31.39 19.77
C PRO A 190 8.61 -31.97 18.86
N ASP A 191 7.34 -31.75 19.17
CA ASP A 191 6.17 -32.16 18.40
C ASP A 191 6.07 -31.44 17.05
N GLU A 192 6.34 -30.14 17.03
CA GLU A 192 6.41 -29.37 15.79
C GLU A 192 7.61 -29.80 14.93
N ILE A 193 8.76 -30.04 15.56
CA ILE A 193 9.96 -30.55 14.87
C ILE A 193 9.68 -31.93 14.27
N ALA A 194 9.05 -32.83 15.02
CA ALA A 194 8.66 -34.15 14.55
C ALA A 194 7.70 -34.05 13.35
N THR A 195 6.75 -33.11 13.38
CA THR A 195 5.85 -32.83 12.25
C THR A 195 6.62 -32.39 11.01
N VAL A 196 7.59 -31.47 11.15
CA VAL A 196 8.42 -31.03 10.03
C VAL A 196 9.23 -32.19 9.46
N ARG A 197 9.89 -32.99 10.30
CA ARG A 197 10.67 -34.16 9.86
C ARG A 197 9.79 -35.18 9.13
N TRP A 198 8.61 -35.48 9.68
CA TRP A 198 7.63 -36.35 9.05
C TRP A 198 7.20 -35.85 7.67
N ILE A 199 7.01 -34.53 7.49
CA ILE A 199 6.72 -33.94 6.16
C ILE A 199 7.85 -34.24 5.16
N TYR A 200 9.11 -34.11 5.57
CA TYR A 200 10.25 -34.42 4.70
C TYR A 200 10.31 -35.92 4.37
N ASP A 201 10.09 -36.79 5.35
CA ASP A 201 10.11 -38.25 5.14
C ASP A 201 9.00 -38.71 4.20
N GLU A 202 7.77 -38.22 4.38
CA GLU A 202 6.65 -38.54 3.48
C GLU A 202 6.87 -38.02 2.05
N TYR A 203 7.55 -36.88 1.91
CA TYR A 203 7.85 -36.30 0.60
C TYR A 203 8.99 -37.04 -0.11
N VAL A 204 10.07 -37.35 0.62
CA VAL A 204 11.30 -37.91 0.06
C VAL A 204 11.25 -39.44 -0.03
N MET A 205 10.86 -40.11 1.06
CA MET A 205 10.90 -41.57 1.15
C MET A 205 9.63 -42.20 0.61
N ALA A 206 8.46 -41.72 1.05
CA ALA A 206 7.17 -42.26 0.58
C ALA A 206 6.73 -41.66 -0.77
N GLY A 207 7.44 -40.65 -1.29
CA GLY A 207 7.18 -40.05 -2.59
C GLY A 207 5.85 -39.30 -2.69
N ARG A 208 5.19 -38.96 -1.57
CA ARG A 208 3.89 -38.28 -1.59
C ARG A 208 4.01 -36.87 -2.19
N THR A 209 2.89 -36.40 -2.73
CA THR A 209 2.76 -35.01 -3.19
C THR A 209 2.47 -34.07 -2.02
N GLU A 210 2.83 -32.79 -2.17
CA GLU A 210 2.57 -31.75 -1.16
C GLU A 210 1.08 -31.68 -0.78
N LEU A 211 0.18 -31.91 -1.75
CA LEU A 211 -1.27 -31.93 -1.52
C LEU A 211 -1.71 -33.15 -0.70
N GLN A 212 -1.18 -34.34 -0.99
CA GLN A 212 -1.46 -35.55 -0.21
C GLN A 212 -0.97 -35.42 1.23
N ILE A 213 0.21 -34.84 1.43
CA ILE A 213 0.76 -34.57 2.77
C ILE A 213 -0.15 -33.60 3.53
N ALA A 214 -0.57 -32.49 2.90
CA ALA A 214 -1.49 -31.54 3.51
C ALA A 214 -2.84 -32.19 3.90
N ARG A 215 -3.41 -33.03 3.03
CA ARG A 215 -4.65 -33.77 3.33
C ARG A 215 -4.48 -34.74 4.50
N SER A 216 -3.35 -35.46 4.55
CA SER A 216 -3.04 -36.39 5.64
C SER A 216 -2.93 -35.69 6.99
N LEU A 217 -2.24 -34.54 7.05
CA LEU A 217 -2.14 -33.74 8.28
C LEU A 217 -3.49 -33.20 8.75
N ASN A 218 -4.31 -32.71 7.82
CA ASN A 218 -5.65 -32.24 8.13
C ASN A 218 -6.56 -33.37 8.64
N ALA A 219 -6.47 -34.57 8.05
CA ALA A 219 -7.22 -35.74 8.49
C ALA A 219 -6.80 -36.21 9.89
N LYS A 220 -5.54 -36.02 10.27
CA LYS A 220 -5.01 -36.28 11.62
C LYS A 220 -5.34 -35.18 12.64
N GLY A 221 -6.03 -34.10 12.23
CA GLY A 221 -6.33 -32.96 13.10
C GLY A 221 -5.13 -32.08 13.46
N VAL A 222 -3.99 -32.24 12.78
CA VAL A 222 -2.78 -31.44 13.03
C VAL A 222 -2.94 -30.06 12.39
N VAL A 223 -2.68 -29.00 13.13
CA VAL A 223 -2.75 -27.60 12.67
C VAL A 223 -1.36 -26.99 12.48
N THR A 224 -1.25 -25.89 11.72
CA THR A 224 0.02 -25.16 11.59
C THR A 224 0.35 -24.31 12.82
N ASP A 225 1.55 -23.73 12.85
CA ASP A 225 2.04 -22.75 13.85
C ASP A 225 1.16 -21.49 14.01
N LEU A 226 0.22 -21.28 13.08
CA LEU A 226 -0.74 -20.18 13.07
C LEU A 226 -2.17 -20.65 13.37
N ASN A 227 -2.33 -21.88 13.87
CA ASN A 227 -3.61 -22.54 14.13
C ASN A 227 -4.52 -22.56 12.89
N ARG A 228 -3.98 -23.00 11.75
CA ARG A 228 -4.69 -23.09 10.46
C ARG A 228 -4.61 -24.50 9.91
N SER A 229 -5.57 -24.86 9.06
CA SER A 229 -5.50 -26.09 8.26
C SER A 229 -4.37 -26.02 7.25
N TRP A 230 -3.78 -27.17 6.96
CA TRP A 230 -2.70 -27.34 6.00
C TRP A 230 -3.19 -27.14 4.57
N LYS A 231 -2.40 -26.38 3.82
CA LYS A 231 -2.55 -26.20 2.37
C LYS A 231 -1.29 -26.70 1.68
N ARG A 232 -1.42 -27.02 0.39
CA ARG A 232 -0.28 -27.42 -0.45
C ARG A 232 0.85 -26.38 -0.39
N GLU A 233 0.51 -25.09 -0.40
CA GLU A 233 1.48 -23.99 -0.31
C GLU A 233 2.25 -23.97 1.01
N SER A 234 1.60 -24.33 2.13
CA SER A 234 2.25 -24.40 3.43
C SER A 234 3.32 -25.50 3.44
N ILE A 235 2.98 -26.68 2.88
CA ILE A 235 3.94 -27.79 2.73
C ILE A 235 5.08 -27.40 1.78
N HIS A 236 4.76 -26.78 0.65
CA HIS A 236 5.76 -26.27 -0.28
C HIS A 236 6.73 -25.28 0.39
N GLN A 237 6.23 -24.36 1.21
CA GLN A 237 7.06 -23.42 1.97
C GLN A 237 7.95 -24.11 2.99
N ILE A 238 7.51 -25.22 3.59
CA ILE A 238 8.36 -26.02 4.47
C ILE A 238 9.49 -26.64 3.66
N LEU A 239 9.16 -27.41 2.63
CA LEU A 239 10.13 -28.15 1.83
C LEU A 239 11.15 -27.26 1.12
N SER A 240 10.76 -26.05 0.70
CA SER A 240 11.59 -25.13 -0.09
C SER A 240 12.45 -24.16 0.71
N ASN A 241 12.20 -23.98 2.01
CA ASN A 241 12.84 -22.91 2.77
C ASN A 241 14.08 -23.40 3.52
N GLU A 242 15.23 -22.83 3.19
CA GLU A 242 16.53 -23.26 3.74
C GLU A 242 16.71 -23.00 5.23
N LYS A 243 15.79 -22.27 5.87
CA LYS A 243 15.79 -22.12 7.33
C LYS A 243 15.72 -23.46 8.08
N TYR A 244 15.14 -24.49 7.48
CA TYR A 244 15.03 -25.80 8.12
C TYR A 244 16.38 -26.56 8.20
N VAL A 245 17.33 -26.18 7.35
CA VAL A 245 18.73 -26.64 7.38
C VAL A 245 19.67 -25.62 8.03
N GLY A 246 19.13 -24.66 8.79
CA GLY A 246 19.94 -23.70 9.55
C GLY A 246 20.42 -22.48 8.76
N ASN A 247 19.98 -22.28 7.51
CA ASN A 247 20.44 -21.16 6.70
C ASN A 247 19.53 -19.93 6.86
N ASN A 248 20.13 -18.75 6.87
CA ASN A 248 19.40 -17.50 6.71
C ASN A 248 19.45 -17.05 5.25
N VAL A 249 18.29 -16.92 4.62
CA VAL A 249 18.16 -16.33 3.27
C VAL A 249 17.25 -15.10 3.36
N TRP A 250 17.75 -13.96 2.87
CA TRP A 250 17.10 -12.66 2.91
C TRP A 250 17.13 -11.95 1.55
N ASN A 251 16.40 -10.83 1.46
CA ASN A 251 16.26 -10.02 0.26
C ASN A 251 15.66 -10.78 -0.95
N ARG A 252 14.73 -11.72 -0.72
CA ARG A 252 13.99 -12.40 -1.82
C ARG A 252 13.07 -11.44 -2.59
N GLN A 253 12.56 -10.42 -1.90
CA GLN A 253 11.77 -9.34 -2.47
C GLN A 253 12.24 -8.02 -1.87
N SER A 254 12.22 -6.96 -2.67
CA SER A 254 12.56 -5.60 -2.24
C SER A 254 11.41 -4.64 -2.53
N PHE A 255 11.22 -3.67 -1.63
CA PHE A 255 10.27 -2.58 -1.79
C PHE A 255 10.95 -1.31 -1.31
N LYS A 256 11.53 -0.56 -2.23
CA LYS A 256 12.20 0.71 -1.94
C LYS A 256 11.18 1.85 -1.97
N LEU A 257 11.46 2.94 -1.26
CA LEU A 257 10.56 4.07 -1.13
C LEU A 257 10.07 4.57 -2.50
N LYS A 258 8.75 4.68 -2.68
CA LYS A 258 8.06 5.06 -3.93
C LYS A 258 8.38 4.20 -5.17
N GLN A 259 9.05 3.06 -5.01
CA GLN A 259 9.30 2.09 -6.10
C GLN A 259 8.34 0.91 -6.00
N ARG A 260 8.07 0.25 -7.13
CA ARG A 260 7.26 -0.98 -7.12
C ARG A 260 7.99 -2.10 -6.39
N LYS A 261 7.22 -3.00 -5.78
CA LYS A 261 7.77 -4.21 -5.18
C LYS A 261 8.36 -5.10 -6.27
N VAL A 262 9.62 -5.50 -6.10
CA VAL A 262 10.36 -6.35 -7.05
C VAL A 262 10.70 -7.69 -6.38
N THR A 263 10.62 -8.78 -7.14
CA THR A 263 11.17 -10.08 -6.73
C THR A 263 12.61 -10.13 -7.22
N ASN A 264 13.55 -10.32 -6.31
CA ASN A 264 14.97 -10.27 -6.62
C ASN A 264 15.44 -11.64 -7.15
N ASP A 265 16.46 -11.59 -8.00
CA ASP A 265 17.17 -12.75 -8.51
C ASP A 265 18.15 -13.31 -7.47
N THR A 266 18.73 -14.47 -7.76
CA THR A 266 19.64 -15.18 -6.85
C THR A 266 20.92 -14.39 -6.56
N THR A 267 21.39 -13.55 -7.49
CA THR A 267 22.60 -12.72 -7.30
C THR A 267 22.43 -11.65 -6.22
N ARG A 268 21.19 -11.20 -5.98
CA ARG A 268 20.85 -10.17 -4.99
C ARG A 268 20.40 -10.75 -3.65
N LEU A 269 20.35 -12.09 -3.51
CA LEU A 269 20.02 -12.72 -2.25
C LEU A 269 21.17 -12.58 -1.27
N VAL A 270 20.83 -12.24 -0.02
CA VAL A 270 21.81 -12.22 1.07
C VAL A 270 21.62 -13.50 1.86
N ARG A 271 22.71 -14.24 2.07
CA ARG A 271 22.69 -15.59 2.64
C ARG A 271 23.76 -15.74 3.71
N ALA A 272 23.43 -16.52 4.74
CA ALA A 272 24.38 -17.09 5.70
C ALA A 272 24.03 -18.56 5.91
N ASP A 273 25.00 -19.44 5.68
CA ASP A 273 24.86 -20.88 5.86
C ASP A 273 25.18 -21.28 7.29
N GLY A 274 24.46 -22.26 7.83
CA GLY A 274 24.68 -22.76 9.20
C GLY A 274 24.53 -21.68 10.28
N ALA A 275 23.66 -20.69 10.06
CA ALA A 275 23.43 -19.57 10.95
C ALA A 275 22.81 -19.98 12.31
N PHE A 276 22.15 -21.14 12.37
CA PHE A 276 21.56 -21.69 13.59
C PHE A 276 21.37 -23.20 13.48
N GLU A 277 21.05 -23.84 14.60
CA GLU A 277 20.86 -25.29 14.69
C GLU A 277 19.74 -25.76 13.74
N PRO A 278 20.04 -26.68 12.80
CA PRO A 278 19.08 -27.18 11.84
C PRO A 278 18.10 -28.16 12.50
N ILE A 279 16.85 -28.19 12.03
CA ILE A 279 15.87 -29.21 12.45
C ILE A 279 15.71 -30.34 11.42
N VAL A 280 16.22 -30.13 10.21
CA VAL A 280 16.23 -31.09 9.10
C VAL A 280 17.68 -31.28 8.62
N ASP A 281 18.06 -32.52 8.36
CA ASP A 281 19.37 -32.85 7.82
C ASP A 281 19.56 -32.28 6.41
N ARG A 282 20.76 -31.78 6.12
CA ARG A 282 21.07 -31.15 4.83
C ARG A 282 20.86 -32.10 3.65
N LYS A 283 21.24 -33.38 3.77
CA LYS A 283 21.04 -34.39 2.72
C LYS A 283 19.56 -34.63 2.44
N LEU A 284 18.73 -34.63 3.48
CA LEU A 284 17.28 -34.80 3.34
C LEU A 284 16.65 -33.61 2.61
N PHE A 285 17.09 -32.40 2.95
CA PHE A 285 16.66 -31.18 2.26
C PHE A 285 17.10 -31.15 0.79
N ASP A 286 18.37 -31.46 0.50
CA ASP A 286 18.90 -31.46 -0.85
C ASP A 286 18.18 -32.51 -1.73
N ARG A 287 17.85 -33.68 -1.18
CA ARG A 287 16.98 -34.67 -1.85
C ARG A 287 15.59 -34.12 -2.13
N ALA A 288 14.98 -33.43 -1.17
CA ALA A 288 13.67 -32.80 -1.38
C ALA A 288 13.72 -31.73 -2.48
N GLN A 289 14.78 -30.91 -2.54
CA GLN A 289 15.00 -29.96 -3.63
C GLN A 289 15.17 -30.67 -4.97
N ALA A 290 15.99 -31.72 -5.05
CA ALA A 290 16.18 -32.49 -6.28
C ALA A 290 14.85 -33.11 -6.78
N ILE A 291 14.02 -33.65 -5.88
CA ILE A 291 12.69 -34.15 -6.22
C ILE A 291 11.78 -33.01 -6.71
N ALA A 292 11.78 -31.88 -6.03
CA ALA A 292 10.99 -30.71 -6.43
C ALA A 292 11.44 -30.17 -7.80
N ASP A 293 12.74 -30.09 -8.04
CA ASP A 293 13.33 -29.65 -9.30
C ASP A 293 13.04 -30.63 -10.41
N ALA A 294 13.16 -31.94 -10.19
CA ALA A 294 12.80 -32.98 -11.16
C ALA A 294 11.30 -32.98 -11.48
N ARG A 295 10.44 -32.83 -10.46
CA ARG A 295 8.98 -32.66 -10.66
C ARG A 295 8.66 -31.37 -11.38
N SER A 296 9.47 -30.32 -11.18
CA SER A 296 9.32 -29.08 -11.93
C SER A 296 9.79 -29.27 -13.37
N SER A 297 11.01 -29.75 -13.62
CA SER A 297 11.62 -29.86 -14.94
C SER A 297 10.86 -30.81 -15.88
N LYS A 298 10.05 -31.72 -15.33
CA LYS A 298 9.17 -32.63 -16.10
C LYS A 298 8.17 -31.95 -17.04
N MET A 299 7.89 -30.66 -16.91
CA MET A 299 6.96 -29.97 -17.80
C MET A 299 7.57 -28.74 -18.44
N SER A 300 7.79 -28.82 -19.76
CA SER A 300 8.07 -27.67 -20.63
C SER A 300 6.90 -26.68 -20.61
N ASN A 301 7.13 -25.44 -21.06
CA ASN A 301 6.05 -24.46 -21.16
C ASN A 301 4.88 -25.01 -22.00
N ASP A 302 5.17 -25.72 -23.09
CA ASP A 302 4.15 -26.31 -23.95
C ASP A 302 3.37 -27.42 -23.25
N GLN A 303 4.07 -28.31 -22.53
CA GLN A 303 3.41 -29.34 -21.73
C GLN A 303 2.53 -28.75 -20.63
N MET A 304 2.96 -27.65 -20.01
CA MET A 304 2.15 -26.92 -19.02
C MET A 304 0.87 -26.36 -19.66
N LEU A 305 0.94 -25.82 -20.88
CA LEU A 305 -0.23 -25.34 -21.61
C LEU A 305 -1.16 -26.50 -22.02
N VAL A 306 -0.61 -27.63 -22.45
CA VAL A 306 -1.39 -28.84 -22.77
C VAL A 306 -2.20 -29.31 -21.57
N VAL A 307 -1.57 -29.43 -20.40
CA VAL A 307 -2.26 -29.85 -19.17
C VAL A 307 -3.31 -28.83 -18.72
N LEU A 308 -3.01 -27.54 -18.87
CA LEU A 308 -3.97 -26.47 -18.55
C LEU A 308 -5.18 -26.50 -19.51
N ALA A 309 -4.97 -26.77 -20.80
CA ALA A 309 -6.02 -26.93 -21.80
C ALA A 309 -6.85 -28.20 -21.56
N GLN A 310 -6.23 -29.30 -21.12
CA GLN A 310 -6.94 -30.51 -20.71
C GLN A 310 -7.82 -30.26 -19.48
N LEU A 311 -7.32 -29.54 -18.49
CA LEU A 311 -8.10 -29.14 -17.32
C LEU A 311 -9.29 -28.27 -17.73
N LEU A 312 -9.08 -27.31 -18.65
CA LEU A 312 -10.15 -26.48 -19.21
C LEU A 312 -11.22 -27.34 -19.88
N LYS A 313 -10.82 -28.28 -20.75
CA LYS A 313 -11.74 -29.18 -21.44
C LYS A 313 -12.57 -30.03 -20.47
N ARG A 314 -11.97 -30.49 -19.37
CA ARG A 314 -12.65 -31.31 -18.34
C ARG A 314 -13.59 -30.51 -17.44
N ARG A 315 -13.27 -29.25 -17.13
CA ARG A 315 -13.98 -28.45 -16.11
C ARG A 315 -14.80 -27.31 -16.67
N GLY A 316 -14.65 -26.98 -17.96
CA GLY A 316 -15.26 -25.82 -18.63
C GLY A 316 -14.71 -24.47 -18.18
N THR A 317 -14.10 -24.39 -16.99
CA THR A 317 -13.61 -23.16 -16.38
C THR A 317 -12.25 -23.37 -15.74
N LEU A 318 -11.45 -22.30 -15.66
CA LEU A 318 -10.17 -22.28 -14.97
C LEU A 318 -10.14 -21.18 -13.92
N SER A 319 -9.63 -21.53 -12.74
CA SER A 319 -9.27 -20.60 -11.67
C SER A 319 -7.99 -21.06 -10.98
N GLY A 320 -7.30 -20.15 -10.28
CA GLY A 320 -6.12 -20.51 -9.49
C GLY A 320 -6.39 -21.67 -8.52
N PRO A 321 -7.43 -21.60 -7.67
CA PRO A 321 -7.79 -22.70 -6.77
C PRO A 321 -8.14 -24.01 -7.49
N MET A 322 -8.77 -23.97 -8.66
CA MET A 322 -9.07 -25.18 -9.44
C MET A 322 -7.81 -25.84 -9.99
N ILE A 323 -6.84 -25.03 -10.45
CA ILE A 323 -5.53 -25.53 -10.88
C ILE A 323 -4.80 -26.15 -9.70
N ASP A 324 -4.79 -25.46 -8.55
CA ASP A 324 -4.10 -25.93 -7.35
C ASP A 324 -4.76 -27.18 -6.72
N ALA A 325 -6.05 -27.43 -7.02
CA ALA A 325 -6.77 -28.63 -6.60
C ALA A 325 -6.64 -29.82 -7.56
N ALA A 326 -6.21 -29.60 -8.81
CA ALA A 326 -6.05 -30.64 -9.81
C ALA A 326 -4.72 -31.37 -9.62
N ALA A 327 -4.77 -32.69 -9.40
CA ALA A 327 -3.59 -33.50 -9.08
C ALA A 327 -2.55 -33.55 -10.22
N ASP A 328 -3.02 -33.51 -11.48
CA ASP A 328 -2.18 -33.61 -12.67
C ASP A 328 -1.66 -32.24 -13.15
N CYS A 329 -2.11 -31.15 -12.52
CA CYS A 329 -1.72 -29.80 -12.91
C CYS A 329 -0.56 -29.27 -12.07
N PRO A 330 0.42 -28.61 -12.70
CA PRO A 330 1.30 -27.72 -11.98
C PRO A 330 0.49 -26.65 -11.24
N PRO A 331 0.99 -26.15 -10.10
CA PRO A 331 0.26 -25.15 -9.35
C PRO A 331 0.15 -23.81 -10.09
N SER A 332 -0.89 -23.04 -9.76
CA SER A 332 -1.20 -21.74 -10.34
C SER A 332 -0.06 -20.72 -10.18
N SER A 333 0.75 -20.85 -9.13
CA SER A 333 1.95 -20.03 -8.91
C SER A 333 3.04 -20.29 -9.95
N ARG A 334 3.15 -21.51 -10.45
CA ARG A 334 4.14 -21.89 -11.47
C ARG A 334 3.80 -21.32 -12.84
N TYR A 335 2.51 -21.36 -13.21
CA TYR A 335 2.02 -20.66 -14.40
C TYR A 335 2.30 -19.16 -14.34
N ARG A 336 2.07 -18.52 -13.19
CA ARG A 336 2.43 -17.10 -12.99
C ARG A 336 3.93 -16.84 -13.19
N LYS A 337 4.81 -17.71 -12.68
CA LYS A 337 6.26 -17.54 -12.82
C LYS A 337 6.74 -17.72 -14.26
N LYS A 338 6.25 -18.76 -14.97
CA LYS A 338 6.71 -19.10 -16.33
C LYS A 338 6.10 -18.20 -17.42
N PHE A 339 4.84 -17.77 -17.25
CA PHE A 339 4.11 -16.98 -18.25
C PHE A 339 3.89 -15.52 -17.81
N GLY A 340 4.51 -15.07 -16.71
CA GLY A 340 4.38 -13.73 -16.14
C GLY A 340 3.06 -13.47 -15.39
N SER A 341 1.94 -14.04 -15.85
CA SER A 341 0.66 -13.99 -15.15
C SER A 341 -0.21 -15.19 -15.49
N LEU A 342 -1.16 -15.49 -14.60
CA LEU A 342 -2.13 -16.56 -14.84
C LEU A 342 -3.07 -16.23 -16.01
N LEU A 343 -3.43 -14.95 -16.15
CA LEU A 343 -4.23 -14.45 -17.27
C LEU A 343 -3.53 -14.67 -18.62
N ARG A 344 -2.21 -14.50 -18.68
CA ARG A 344 -1.43 -14.77 -19.90
C ARG A 344 -1.41 -16.26 -20.22
N ALA A 345 -1.27 -17.13 -19.22
CA ALA A 345 -1.39 -18.58 -19.40
C ALA A 345 -2.79 -18.99 -19.90
N TYR A 346 -3.85 -18.35 -19.40
CA TYR A 346 -5.23 -18.58 -19.86
C TYR A 346 -5.44 -18.24 -21.33
N LYS A 347 -4.97 -17.05 -21.76
CA LYS A 347 -5.03 -16.64 -23.16
C LYS A 347 -4.31 -17.62 -24.10
N LEU A 348 -3.17 -18.15 -23.67
CA LEU A 348 -2.38 -19.11 -24.45
C LEU A 348 -3.07 -20.46 -24.65
N VAL A 349 -4.02 -20.83 -23.78
CA VAL A 349 -4.85 -22.04 -23.96
C VAL A 349 -6.24 -21.76 -24.54
N GLY A 350 -6.44 -20.55 -25.08
CA GLY A 350 -7.73 -20.13 -25.64
C GLY A 350 -8.84 -19.94 -24.59
N TYR A 351 -8.48 -19.91 -23.31
CA TYR A 351 -9.43 -19.58 -22.25
C TYR A 351 -9.46 -18.06 -22.08
N ASP A 352 -10.55 -17.44 -22.53
CA ASP A 352 -10.86 -16.08 -22.11
C ASP A 352 -11.62 -16.13 -20.78
N PRO A 353 -11.00 -15.69 -19.68
CA PRO A 353 -11.68 -15.69 -18.40
C PRO A 353 -12.75 -14.60 -18.34
N SER A 354 -12.97 -13.75 -19.36
CA SER A 354 -14.06 -12.76 -19.40
C SER A 354 -15.41 -13.34 -18.93
N GLN A 355 -15.74 -14.58 -19.31
CA GLN A 355 -16.94 -15.27 -18.83
C GLN A 355 -16.97 -15.54 -17.31
N ASN A 356 -15.82 -15.66 -16.62
CA ASN A 356 -15.69 -16.02 -15.21
C ASN A 356 -14.97 -14.98 -14.31
N TYR A 357 -14.30 -13.99 -14.90
CA TYR A 357 -13.62 -12.88 -14.25
C TYR A 357 -14.43 -11.61 -14.49
N ARG A 358 -15.61 -11.57 -13.85
CA ARG A 358 -16.42 -10.35 -13.73
C ARG A 358 -15.56 -9.11 -13.45
N PHE A 359 -14.45 -9.22 -12.71
CA PHE A 359 -13.58 -8.07 -12.40
C PHE A 359 -12.89 -7.38 -13.60
N LEU A 360 -12.44 -8.12 -14.62
CA LEU A 360 -11.70 -7.54 -15.75
C LEU A 360 -12.64 -6.87 -16.75
N ASP A 361 -13.81 -7.47 -17.00
CA ASP A 361 -14.87 -6.85 -17.79
C ASP A 361 -15.53 -5.71 -17.05
N ILE A 362 -15.71 -5.79 -15.73
CA ILE A 362 -16.15 -4.63 -14.92
C ILE A 362 -15.22 -3.44 -15.14
N ARG A 363 -13.89 -3.59 -15.13
CA ARG A 363 -13.00 -2.43 -15.35
C ARG A 363 -13.02 -1.87 -16.78
N ARG A 364 -13.36 -2.69 -17.77
CA ARG A 364 -13.53 -2.25 -19.17
C ARG A 364 -14.87 -1.56 -19.32
N ARG A 365 -15.94 -2.22 -18.87
CA ARG A 365 -17.31 -1.71 -18.84
C ARG A 365 -17.45 -0.42 -18.04
N LEU A 366 -16.83 -0.32 -16.86
CA LEU A 366 -16.82 0.91 -16.06
C LEU A 366 -16.16 2.07 -16.80
N ARG A 367 -15.15 1.81 -17.65
CA ARG A 367 -14.54 2.84 -18.50
C ARG A 367 -15.45 3.22 -19.66
N GLU A 368 -16.08 2.25 -20.31
CA GLU A 368 -17.06 2.51 -21.37
C GLU A 368 -18.22 3.37 -20.87
N VAL A 369 -18.86 2.95 -19.77
CA VAL A 369 -19.97 3.70 -19.13
C VAL A 369 -19.51 5.08 -18.67
N PHE A 370 -18.29 5.20 -18.14
CA PHE A 370 -17.74 6.50 -17.73
C PHE A 370 -17.58 7.46 -18.92
N GLU A 371 -16.98 6.99 -20.01
CA GLU A 371 -16.80 7.79 -21.22
C GLU A 371 -18.15 8.17 -21.85
N GLU A 372 -19.12 7.24 -21.87
CA GLU A 372 -20.49 7.49 -22.32
C GLU A 372 -21.17 8.60 -21.51
N VAL A 373 -21.12 8.51 -20.17
CA VAL A 373 -21.70 9.52 -19.28
C VAL A 373 -21.02 10.88 -19.47
N VAL A 374 -19.69 10.94 -19.56
CA VAL A 374 -18.96 12.20 -19.77
C VAL A 374 -19.36 12.83 -21.11
N GLN A 375 -19.43 12.06 -22.19
CA GLN A 375 -19.83 12.55 -23.51
C GLN A 375 -21.29 13.04 -23.52
N THR A 376 -22.20 12.27 -22.91
CA THR A 376 -23.62 12.67 -22.82
C THR A 376 -23.79 13.92 -21.95
N THR A 377 -23.00 14.07 -20.89
CA THR A 377 -23.00 15.26 -20.03
C THR A 377 -22.62 16.50 -20.83
N ILE A 378 -21.50 16.46 -21.55
CA ILE A 378 -21.03 17.57 -22.40
C ILE A 378 -22.10 17.94 -23.44
N ALA A 379 -22.59 16.95 -24.19
CA ALA A 379 -23.57 17.17 -25.24
C ALA A 379 -24.92 17.69 -24.71
N THR A 380 -25.28 17.38 -23.45
CA THR A 380 -26.52 17.86 -22.83
C THR A 380 -26.37 19.30 -22.34
N ILE A 381 -25.21 19.65 -21.77
CA ILE A 381 -24.88 21.04 -21.41
C ILE A 381 -24.88 21.93 -22.65
N GLU A 382 -24.27 21.48 -23.74
CA GLU A 382 -24.24 22.22 -25.02
C GLU A 382 -25.65 22.42 -25.61
N ARG A 383 -26.52 21.39 -25.51
CA ARG A 383 -27.94 21.51 -25.92
C ARG A 383 -28.74 22.47 -25.06
N ALA A 384 -28.36 22.66 -23.79
CA ALA A 384 -28.96 23.64 -22.88
C ALA A 384 -28.37 25.06 -23.03
N GLY A 385 -27.58 25.31 -24.09
CA GLY A 385 -26.97 26.61 -24.38
C GLY A 385 -25.70 26.90 -23.58
N GLY A 386 -25.24 25.98 -22.74
CA GLY A 386 -23.97 26.08 -22.02
C GLY A 386 -22.77 25.60 -22.84
N SER A 387 -21.57 25.66 -22.25
CA SER A 387 -20.34 25.08 -22.81
C SER A 387 -19.68 24.15 -21.79
N ALA A 388 -19.09 23.04 -22.24
CA ALA A 388 -18.38 22.12 -21.36
C ALA A 388 -17.13 21.54 -22.05
N VAL A 389 -15.95 21.78 -21.48
CA VAL A 389 -14.67 21.31 -22.03
C VAL A 389 -14.00 20.35 -21.07
N ARG A 390 -13.64 19.16 -21.56
CA ARG A 390 -12.89 18.17 -20.76
C ARG A 390 -11.43 18.59 -20.62
N GLN A 391 -11.00 18.83 -19.38
CA GLN A 391 -9.63 19.25 -19.06
C GLN A 391 -8.67 18.09 -18.79
N SER A 392 -9.18 16.91 -18.37
CA SER A 392 -8.32 15.76 -18.08
C SER A 392 -8.95 14.40 -18.40
N ALA A 393 -8.09 13.39 -18.58
CA ALA A 393 -8.52 11.99 -18.73
C ALA A 393 -9.27 11.46 -17.49
N LEU A 394 -9.14 12.11 -16.33
CA LEU A 394 -9.80 11.71 -15.08
C LEU A 394 -11.26 12.15 -14.99
N GLY A 395 -11.80 12.89 -15.97
CA GLY A 395 -13.21 13.29 -16.01
C GLY A 395 -13.49 14.66 -15.42
N VAL A 396 -12.50 15.54 -15.41
CA VAL A 396 -12.69 16.95 -15.03
C VAL A 396 -13.21 17.74 -16.22
N LEU A 397 -14.35 18.41 -16.03
CA LEU A 397 -14.98 19.30 -16.99
C LEU A 397 -14.90 20.74 -16.50
N ARG A 398 -14.53 21.67 -17.37
CA ARG A 398 -14.74 23.11 -17.18
C ARG A 398 -16.05 23.47 -17.85
N VAL A 399 -17.03 23.94 -17.08
CA VAL A 399 -18.37 24.27 -17.56
C VAL A 399 -18.50 25.79 -17.58
N ASN A 400 -18.98 26.32 -18.71
CA ASN A 400 -19.29 27.73 -18.92
C ASN A 400 -18.11 28.70 -18.71
N ASP A 401 -16.88 28.17 -18.64
CA ASP A 401 -15.69 28.83 -18.11
C ASP A 401 -15.88 29.48 -16.71
N GLU A 402 -16.83 28.98 -15.94
CA GLU A 402 -17.20 29.53 -14.63
C GLU A 402 -16.80 28.58 -13.51
N PHE A 403 -17.16 27.30 -13.63
CA PHE A 403 -16.93 26.30 -12.60
C PHE A 403 -16.40 24.98 -13.16
N THR A 404 -15.86 24.17 -12.25
CA THR A 404 -15.23 22.89 -12.56
C THR A 404 -15.99 21.73 -11.92
N VAL A 405 -16.16 20.66 -12.69
CA VAL A 405 -16.90 19.46 -12.29
C VAL A 405 -15.97 18.27 -12.38
N ALA A 406 -15.77 17.57 -11.27
CA ALA A 406 -15.04 16.31 -11.21
C ALA A 406 -16.02 15.13 -11.24
N ILE A 407 -15.99 14.34 -12.32
CA ILE A 407 -16.83 13.15 -12.47
C ILE A 407 -16.00 11.91 -12.16
N ALA A 408 -16.46 11.06 -11.24
CA ALA A 408 -15.79 9.81 -10.89
C ALA A 408 -16.73 8.61 -10.83
N MET A 409 -16.21 7.44 -11.21
CA MET A 409 -16.95 6.19 -11.26
C MET A 409 -16.79 5.38 -9.95
N GLY A 410 -17.89 5.19 -9.22
CA GLY A 410 -18.00 4.39 -8.00
C GLY A 410 -18.38 2.94 -8.29
N ARG A 411 -17.39 2.04 -8.20
CA ARG A 411 -17.62 0.59 -8.38
C ARG A 411 -18.23 -0.02 -7.12
N CYS A 412 -19.30 -0.82 -7.27
CA CYS A 412 -19.86 -1.59 -6.17
C CYS A 412 -19.04 -2.87 -5.89
N ARG A 413 -18.81 -3.15 -4.60
CA ARG A 413 -18.21 -4.38 -4.07
C ARG A 413 -19.09 -4.92 -2.95
N ALA A 414 -19.31 -6.23 -2.92
CA ALA A 414 -19.91 -6.86 -1.75
C ALA A 414 -18.89 -6.89 -0.60
N THR A 415 -19.31 -6.46 0.59
CA THR A 415 -18.56 -6.66 1.83
C THR A 415 -18.64 -8.13 2.28
N PRO A 416 -17.75 -8.60 3.18
CA PRO A 416 -17.86 -9.94 3.75
C PRO A 416 -19.21 -10.26 4.41
N TYR A 417 -19.97 -9.23 4.78
CA TYR A 417 -21.29 -9.32 5.42
C TYR A 417 -22.45 -9.15 4.43
N GLY A 418 -22.19 -9.15 3.12
CA GLY A 418 -23.22 -9.09 2.06
C GLY A 418 -23.72 -7.69 1.70
N TYR A 419 -23.33 -6.64 2.43
CA TYR A 419 -23.73 -5.27 2.12
C TYR A 419 -22.96 -4.70 0.92
N PRO A 420 -23.61 -3.93 0.03
CA PRO A 420 -22.94 -3.25 -1.08
C PRO A 420 -22.09 -2.07 -0.56
N HIS A 421 -20.88 -1.95 -1.10
CA HIS A 421 -19.92 -0.90 -0.75
C HIS A 421 -19.27 -0.34 -2.02
N TRP A 422 -19.37 0.97 -2.22
CA TRP A 422 -18.88 1.66 -3.39
C TRP A 422 -17.47 2.19 -3.19
N VAL A 423 -16.60 1.90 -4.14
CA VAL A 423 -15.22 2.38 -4.19
C VAL A 423 -15.01 3.07 -5.53
N ALA A 424 -14.89 4.39 -5.52
CA ALA A 424 -14.40 5.18 -6.62
C ALA A 424 -12.87 5.18 -6.69
N SER A 425 -12.38 5.29 -7.92
CA SER A 425 -10.98 5.62 -8.17
C SER A 425 -10.70 6.97 -7.54
N ALA A 426 -9.69 7.04 -6.68
CA ALA A 426 -9.34 8.27 -5.99
C ALA A 426 -8.86 9.30 -7.02
N GLU A 427 -9.67 10.32 -7.27
CA GLU A 427 -9.14 11.62 -7.65
C GLU A 427 -8.38 12.17 -6.44
N ARG A 428 -7.05 12.00 -6.47
CA ARG A 428 -6.19 12.72 -5.53
C ARG A 428 -5.95 14.11 -6.12
N GLY A 429 -6.48 15.14 -5.46
CA GLY A 429 -5.98 16.50 -5.60
C GLY A 429 -6.51 17.34 -6.77
N THR A 430 -7.58 16.94 -7.44
CA THR A 430 -8.29 17.84 -8.36
C THR A 430 -9.20 18.78 -7.56
N ALA A 431 -8.85 20.07 -7.53
CA ALA A 431 -9.70 21.13 -7.02
C ALA A 431 -10.84 21.34 -8.03
N ALA A 432 -11.97 20.68 -7.81
CA ALA A 432 -13.20 20.91 -8.55
C ALA A 432 -14.21 21.62 -7.65
N ASP A 433 -15.05 22.47 -8.20
CA ASP A 433 -16.11 23.18 -7.46
C ASP A 433 -17.27 22.23 -7.13
N VAL A 434 -17.62 21.35 -8.07
CA VAL A 434 -18.66 20.32 -7.93
C VAL A 434 -18.06 18.94 -8.14
N LYS A 435 -18.44 17.99 -7.29
CA LYS A 435 -18.06 16.58 -7.42
C LYS A 435 -19.27 15.73 -7.75
N VAL A 436 -19.12 14.90 -8.77
CA VAL A 436 -20.13 13.95 -9.25
C VAL A 436 -19.58 12.54 -9.09
N ALA A 437 -20.24 11.71 -8.28
CA ALA A 437 -19.92 10.31 -8.11
C ALA A 437 -21.01 9.43 -8.73
N ILE A 438 -20.64 8.64 -9.73
CA ILE A 438 -21.56 7.71 -10.40
C ILE A 438 -21.55 6.39 -9.63
N ARG A 439 -22.64 6.02 -8.96
CA ARG A 439 -22.74 4.74 -8.25
C ARG A 439 -23.27 3.68 -9.18
N MET A 440 -22.55 2.58 -9.30
CA MET A 440 -22.98 1.43 -10.09
C MET A 440 -23.90 0.50 -9.28
N SER A 441 -24.81 -0.19 -9.94
CA SER A 441 -25.59 -1.27 -9.34
C SER A 441 -24.70 -2.40 -8.79
N PRO A 442 -25.18 -3.28 -7.89
CA PRO A 442 -24.38 -4.38 -7.32
C PRO A 442 -23.73 -5.32 -8.35
N ASP A 443 -24.36 -5.51 -9.50
CA ASP A 443 -23.82 -6.26 -10.65
C ASP A 443 -22.77 -5.47 -11.47
N ASN A 444 -22.60 -4.18 -11.18
CA ASN A 444 -21.78 -3.21 -11.92
C ASN A 444 -22.13 -3.12 -13.42
N GLN A 445 -23.38 -3.39 -13.79
CA GLN A 445 -23.85 -3.32 -15.18
C GLN A 445 -24.56 -2.02 -15.52
N THR A 446 -25.29 -1.45 -14.57
CA THR A 446 -26.12 -0.25 -14.74
C THR A 446 -25.75 0.82 -13.71
N ILE A 447 -26.17 2.06 -13.96
CA ILE A 447 -26.04 3.16 -13.01
C ILE A 447 -27.18 3.06 -12.00
N LEU A 448 -26.85 3.15 -10.70
CA LEU A 448 -27.81 3.11 -9.60
C LEU A 448 -28.37 4.50 -9.27
N ASP A 449 -27.45 5.46 -9.08
CA ASP A 449 -27.71 6.86 -8.75
C ASP A 449 -26.41 7.69 -8.87
N TYR A 450 -26.52 9.00 -8.69
CA TYR A 450 -25.44 9.97 -8.72
C TYR A 450 -25.36 10.68 -7.37
N LEU A 451 -24.16 10.85 -6.83
CA LEU A 451 -23.91 11.82 -5.76
C LEU A 451 -23.41 13.11 -6.43
N ILE A 452 -24.16 14.21 -6.31
CA ILE A 452 -23.79 15.51 -6.86
C ILE A 452 -23.71 16.47 -5.67
N ALA A 453 -22.50 16.91 -5.32
CA ALA A 453 -22.32 17.82 -4.19
C ALA A 453 -21.22 18.85 -4.46
N PRO A 454 -21.35 20.06 -3.90
CA PRO A 454 -20.24 21.00 -3.77
C PRO A 454 -19.02 20.35 -3.11
N ALA A 455 -17.81 20.68 -3.57
CA ALA A 455 -16.60 20.02 -3.09
C ALA A 455 -16.26 20.32 -1.62
N ASN A 456 -16.71 21.48 -1.10
CA ASN A 456 -16.59 21.89 0.30
C ASN A 456 -17.48 21.04 1.24
N GLU A 457 -18.69 20.68 0.83
CA GLU A 457 -19.63 19.83 1.58
C GLU A 457 -19.09 18.40 1.78
N ILE A 458 -18.27 17.91 0.84
CA ILE A 458 -17.58 16.60 0.97
C ILE A 458 -16.35 16.72 1.91
N GLY A 459 -16.05 17.91 2.44
CA GLY A 459 -15.06 18.16 3.50
C GLY A 459 -13.62 17.84 3.11
N GLY A 460 -13.26 18.03 1.84
CA GLY A 460 -11.92 17.69 1.32
C GLY A 460 -11.58 16.19 1.36
N LYS A 461 -12.51 15.33 1.77
CA LYS A 461 -12.31 13.87 1.85
C LYS A 461 -12.39 13.24 0.45
N PRO A 462 -11.77 12.07 0.25
CA PRO A 462 -11.96 11.31 -0.98
C PRO A 462 -13.45 10.99 -1.15
N LEU A 463 -13.95 11.07 -2.38
CA LEU A 463 -15.33 10.74 -2.78
C LEU A 463 -15.81 9.38 -2.21
N ASN A 464 -14.88 8.46 -1.97
CA ASN A 464 -15.09 7.15 -1.33
C ASN A 464 -15.75 7.22 0.05
N CYS A 465 -15.50 8.29 0.81
CA CYS A 465 -16.12 8.49 2.10
C CYS A 465 -17.62 8.79 1.95
N ALA A 466 -17.99 9.72 1.08
CA ALA A 466 -19.38 10.13 0.89
C ALA A 466 -20.24 9.05 0.21
N LEU A 467 -19.66 8.30 -0.74
CA LEU A 467 -20.32 7.25 -1.52
C LEU A 467 -21.03 6.14 -0.70
N ASN A 468 -20.60 5.93 0.54
CA ASN A 468 -21.12 4.88 1.42
C ASN A 468 -21.89 5.42 2.63
N LYS A 469 -21.92 6.74 2.84
CA LYS A 469 -22.54 7.41 3.98
C LYS A 469 -23.87 8.05 3.58
N ARG A 470 -24.78 7.24 3.03
CA ARG A 470 -26.03 7.74 2.46
C ARG A 470 -26.87 8.57 3.44
N LEU A 471 -26.83 8.24 4.72
CA LEU A 471 -27.55 8.99 5.77
C LEU A 471 -26.98 10.39 5.99
N GLU A 472 -25.65 10.58 5.84
CA GLU A 472 -24.99 11.87 6.04
C GLU A 472 -25.11 12.79 4.81
N PHE A 473 -25.20 12.22 3.61
CA PHE A 473 -25.24 12.96 2.34
C PHE A 473 -26.55 12.77 1.57
N ASN A 474 -27.65 12.42 2.25
CA ASN A 474 -28.89 11.99 1.59
C ASN A 474 -29.44 13.03 0.60
N THR A 475 -29.27 14.32 0.91
CA THR A 475 -29.69 15.46 0.10
C THR A 475 -28.92 15.61 -1.21
N PHE A 476 -27.77 14.95 -1.36
CA PHE A 476 -26.91 15.05 -2.53
C PHE A 476 -27.02 13.85 -3.48
N PHE A 477 -27.90 12.88 -3.20
CA PHE A 477 -28.13 11.73 -4.07
C PHE A 477 -29.30 11.97 -5.04
N TYR A 478 -29.02 11.85 -6.33
CA TYR A 478 -29.95 12.09 -7.42
C TYR A 478 -30.05 10.89 -8.36
N LYS A 479 -31.19 10.75 -9.05
CA LYS A 479 -31.40 9.68 -10.04
C LYS A 479 -30.83 10.00 -11.42
N SER A 480 -30.56 11.27 -11.68
CA SER A 480 -30.06 11.81 -12.93
C SER A 480 -29.02 12.90 -12.67
N LEU A 481 -28.38 13.37 -13.74
CA LEU A 481 -27.47 14.53 -13.71
C LEU A 481 -28.21 15.87 -13.86
N ASP A 482 -29.54 15.90 -13.80
CA ASP A 482 -30.35 17.10 -14.00
C ASP A 482 -29.96 18.28 -13.10
N PRO A 483 -29.62 18.10 -11.80
CA PRO A 483 -29.15 19.22 -10.98
C PRO A 483 -27.86 19.85 -11.52
N LEU A 484 -26.99 19.07 -12.15
CA LEU A 484 -25.79 19.59 -12.79
C LEU A 484 -26.14 20.36 -14.07
N PHE A 485 -27.11 19.89 -14.84
CA PHE A 485 -27.55 20.56 -16.06
C PHE A 485 -28.25 21.89 -15.75
N ALA A 486 -29.07 21.95 -14.70
CA ALA A 486 -29.69 23.18 -14.24
C ALA A 486 -28.66 24.25 -13.82
N LEU A 487 -27.50 23.85 -13.30
CA LEU A 487 -26.39 24.78 -13.00
C LEU A 487 -25.66 25.30 -14.24
N ALA A 488 -25.77 24.59 -15.37
CA ALA A 488 -25.06 24.89 -16.60
C ALA A 488 -25.94 25.58 -17.66
N GLU A 489 -27.26 25.61 -17.45
CA GLU A 489 -28.24 26.19 -18.36
C GLU A 489 -28.02 27.69 -18.56
N ARG A 490 -28.22 28.17 -19.79
CA ARG A 490 -28.08 29.57 -20.15
C ARG A 490 -29.39 30.11 -20.69
N ASP A 491 -29.95 31.09 -20.00
CA ASP A 491 -31.08 31.87 -20.52
C ASP A 491 -30.57 33.09 -21.30
N ALA A 492 -31.14 33.30 -22.48
CA ALA A 492 -30.93 34.54 -23.22
C ALA A 492 -31.70 35.67 -22.50
N ILE A 493 -30.96 36.62 -21.92
CA ILE A 493 -31.56 37.87 -21.43
C ILE A 493 -32.02 38.64 -22.67
N SER A 494 -33.31 38.60 -22.98
CA SER A 494 -33.89 39.54 -23.95
C SER A 494 -33.76 40.93 -23.34
N ALA A 495 -32.96 41.79 -23.97
CA ALA A 495 -32.88 43.19 -23.58
C ALA A 495 -34.30 43.78 -23.64
N ALA A 496 -34.80 44.21 -22.47
CA ALA A 496 -36.02 45.00 -22.40
C ALA A 496 -35.83 46.25 -23.28
N ARG A 497 -36.72 46.41 -24.25
CA ARG A 497 -36.75 47.56 -25.17
C ARG A 497 -37.08 48.85 -24.44
#